data_AF-A0A7V5EBE0-F1
#
_entry.id   AF-A0A7V5EBE0-F1
#
_cell.length_a   1.000
_cell.length_b   1.000
_cell.length_c   1.000
_cell.angle_alpha   90.00
_cell.angle_beta   90.00
_cell.angle_gamma   90.00
#
_symmetry.space_group_name_H-M   'P 1'
#
loop_
_entity.id
_entity.type
_entity.pdbx_description
1 polymer ?
#
loop_
_entity_poly.entity_id
_entity_poly.type
_entity_poly.pdbx_seq_one_letter_code
_entity_poly.pdbx_strand_id
1 'polypeptide(L)'
;MAPIICSTAGLHMEDVLDRMLSGKAKLGVLIVEGAIYNKPEAGPQPTGPRRQHFKNLLVELAAVADYTLAVGTCASFSGIVSCGPNQFEATGLQFFRHQRGGVLGPNYLSQAGLPVINIPGCPAHPDWITITLAMLAKRRLRLVDLDAYNRPKPFYSKLAHYACPRNEYYEFKASAEQYSQ
;
A
#
# COMPACT_ATOMS: atom_id res chain seq x y z
N MET A 1 -6.95 2.27 -11.07
CA MET A 1 -6.58 2.88 -12.36
C MET A 1 -5.23 3.54 -12.16
N ALA A 2 -4.22 3.23 -12.98
CA ALA A 2 -2.86 3.75 -12.79
C ALA A 2 -2.68 5.03 -13.64
N PRO A 3 -2.51 6.22 -13.03
CA PRO A 3 -2.51 7.50 -13.74
C PRO A 3 -1.41 7.62 -14.80
N ILE A 4 -0.37 6.78 -14.72
CA ILE A 4 0.79 6.78 -15.62
C ILE A 4 0.48 6.11 -16.97
N ILE A 5 -0.44 5.13 -17.01
CA ILE A 5 -0.73 4.31 -18.22
C ILE A 5 -2.21 4.33 -18.60
N CYS A 6 -2.98 5.23 -18.00
CA CYS A 6 -4.41 5.33 -18.22
C CYS A 6 -4.70 5.97 -19.58
N SER A 7 -5.40 5.26 -20.46
CA SER A 7 -5.82 5.80 -21.77
C SER A 7 -6.94 6.84 -21.67
N THR A 8 -7.61 6.92 -20.52
CA THR A 8 -8.62 7.96 -20.23
C THR A 8 -8.02 9.03 -19.33
N ALA A 9 -7.93 10.27 -19.83
CA ALA A 9 -7.49 11.43 -19.06
C ALA A 9 -8.62 12.47 -18.92
N GLY A 10 -8.52 13.35 -17.93
CA GLY A 10 -9.47 14.47 -17.76
C GLY A 10 -10.88 14.02 -17.36
N LEU A 11 -11.91 14.62 -17.97
CA LEU A 11 -13.34 14.42 -17.60
C LEU A 11 -13.78 12.94 -17.59
N HIS A 12 -13.25 12.14 -18.52
CA HIS A 12 -13.53 10.71 -18.58
C HIS A 12 -13.04 9.93 -17.34
N MET A 13 -12.03 10.44 -16.62
CA MET A 13 -11.57 9.86 -15.37
C MET A 13 -12.60 10.08 -14.25
N GLU A 14 -13.15 11.28 -14.14
CA GLU A 14 -14.15 11.61 -13.11
C GLU A 14 -15.41 10.76 -13.30
N ASP A 15 -15.86 10.57 -14.54
CA ASP A 15 -17.01 9.70 -14.83
C ASP A 15 -16.78 8.26 -14.36
N VAL A 16 -15.56 7.72 -14.54
CA VAL A 16 -15.23 6.37 -14.06
C VAL A 16 -15.24 6.32 -12.53
N LEU A 17 -14.67 7.32 -11.87
CA LEU A 17 -14.67 7.43 -10.41
C LEU A 17 -16.10 7.53 -9.87
N ASP A 18 -16.93 8.39 -10.44
CA ASP A 18 -18.34 8.56 -10.04
C ASP A 18 -19.16 7.30 -10.27
N ARG A 19 -18.90 6.57 -11.37
CA ARG A 19 -19.54 5.26 -11.60
C ARG A 19 -19.13 4.24 -10.55
N MET A 20 -17.87 4.24 -10.10
CA MET A 20 -17.42 3.36 -9.01
C MET A 20 -18.06 3.73 -7.67
N LEU A 21 -18.03 5.02 -7.32
CA LEU A 21 -18.57 5.54 -6.06
C LEU A 21 -20.10 5.40 -5.98
N SER A 22 -20.81 5.52 -7.10
CA SER A 22 -22.26 5.30 -7.17
C SER A 22 -22.65 3.82 -7.31
N GLY A 23 -21.69 2.89 -7.38
CA GLY A 23 -21.94 1.45 -7.56
C GLY A 23 -22.38 1.05 -8.98
N LYS A 24 -22.45 1.98 -9.94
CA LYS A 24 -22.72 1.69 -11.36
C LYS A 24 -21.58 0.93 -12.04
N ALA A 25 -20.38 0.95 -11.46
CA ALA A 25 -19.23 0.15 -11.87
C ALA A 25 -18.59 -0.44 -10.62
N LYS A 26 -18.06 -1.66 -10.73
CA LYS A 26 -17.45 -2.34 -9.60
C LYS A 26 -15.98 -1.95 -9.45
N LEU A 27 -15.56 -1.57 -8.24
CA LEU A 27 -14.15 -1.43 -7.89
C LEU A 27 -13.64 -2.71 -7.23
N GLY A 28 -12.97 -3.57 -8.01
CA GLY A 28 -12.43 -4.83 -7.50
C GLY A 28 -11.26 -4.64 -6.54
N VAL A 29 -10.20 -3.95 -6.96
CA VAL A 29 -9.02 -3.72 -6.12
C VAL A 29 -8.62 -2.25 -6.18
N LEU A 30 -8.59 -1.59 -5.03
CA LEU A 30 -7.96 -0.29 -4.85
C LEU A 30 -6.49 -0.51 -4.51
N ILE A 31 -5.59 -0.09 -5.39
CA ILE A 31 -4.13 -0.13 -5.15
C ILE A 31 -3.67 1.29 -4.89
N VAL A 32 -2.96 1.49 -3.78
CA VAL A 32 -2.37 2.79 -3.43
C VAL A 32 -0.87 2.66 -3.32
N GLU A 33 -0.18 3.58 -3.97
CA GLU A 33 1.27 3.79 -3.89
C GLU A 33 1.53 5.18 -3.30
N GLY A 34 2.55 5.27 -2.44
CA GLY A 34 2.89 6.51 -1.73
C GLY A 34 2.15 6.66 -0.40
N ALA A 35 2.73 7.49 0.48
CA ALA A 35 2.14 7.78 1.78
C ALA A 35 1.02 8.81 1.65
N ILE A 36 0.13 8.84 2.64
CA ILE A 36 -1.01 9.76 2.67
C ILE A 36 -0.70 10.93 3.58
N TYR A 37 -0.61 12.11 3.00
CA TYR A 37 -0.41 13.37 3.69
C TYR A 37 -1.71 13.83 4.36
N ASN A 38 -1.70 13.98 5.68
CA ASN A 38 -2.87 14.48 6.41
C ASN A 38 -2.88 16.01 6.51
N LYS A 39 -1.71 16.65 6.42
CA LYS A 39 -1.60 18.10 6.38
C LYS A 39 -2.07 18.60 5.00
N PRO A 40 -3.08 19.48 4.91
CA PRO A 40 -3.68 19.92 3.63
C PRO A 40 -2.67 20.50 2.62
N GLU A 41 -1.62 21.16 3.12
CA GLU A 41 -0.61 21.84 2.30
C GLU A 41 0.57 20.93 1.91
N ALA A 42 0.68 19.74 2.50
CA ALA A 42 1.82 18.85 2.30
C ALA A 42 1.63 17.85 1.13
N GLY A 43 0.39 17.68 0.68
CA GLY A 43 0.05 16.75 -0.40
C GLY A 43 -0.18 17.43 -1.74
N PRO A 44 -0.41 16.63 -2.80
CA PRO A 44 -0.88 17.14 -4.08
C PRO A 44 -2.14 17.99 -3.86
N GLN A 45 -2.10 19.22 -4.37
CA GLN A 45 -3.25 20.11 -4.28
C GLN A 45 -4.43 19.52 -5.08
N PRO A 46 -5.68 19.69 -4.62
CA PRO A 46 -6.85 19.27 -5.36
C PRO A 46 -6.81 19.87 -6.78
N THR A 47 -6.77 19.01 -7.79
CA THR A 47 -6.80 19.39 -9.20
C THR A 47 -8.00 18.73 -9.87
N GLY A 48 -8.39 19.25 -11.04
CA GLY A 48 -9.55 18.74 -11.77
C GLY A 48 -10.91 19.18 -11.21
N PRO A 49 -12.01 18.70 -11.80
CA PRO A 49 -13.37 19.16 -11.51
C PRO A 49 -13.83 18.88 -10.06
N ARG A 50 -13.41 17.75 -9.49
CA ARG A 50 -13.82 17.32 -8.14
C ARG A 50 -13.31 18.25 -7.04
N ARG A 51 -12.17 18.93 -7.26
CA ARG A 51 -11.51 19.84 -6.29
C ARG A 51 -11.43 19.27 -4.87
N GLN A 52 -11.28 17.95 -4.75
CA GLN A 52 -11.22 17.23 -3.48
C GLN A 52 -9.78 16.79 -3.18
N HIS A 53 -9.38 16.83 -1.91
CA HIS A 53 -8.10 16.28 -1.47
C HIS A 53 -8.04 14.76 -1.72
N PHE A 54 -6.90 14.29 -2.23
CA PHE A 54 -6.67 12.88 -2.55
C PHE A 54 -7.00 11.94 -1.39
N LYS A 55 -6.71 12.36 -0.15
CA LYS A 55 -7.08 11.65 1.08
C LYS A 55 -8.57 11.28 1.12
N ASN A 56 -9.45 12.23 0.84
CA ASN A 56 -10.89 12.03 0.97
C ASN A 56 -11.41 11.13 -0.14
N LEU A 57 -10.95 11.34 -1.38
CA LEU A 57 -11.26 10.46 -2.51
C LEU A 57 -10.81 9.02 -2.24
N LEU A 58 -9.61 8.85 -1.68
CA LEU A 58 -9.09 7.53 -1.30
C LEU A 58 -10.01 6.86 -0.28
N VAL A 59 -10.45 7.57 0.77
CA VAL A 59 -11.36 7.03 1.78
C VAL A 59 -12.69 6.59 1.16
N GLU A 60 -13.25 7.41 0.26
CA GLU A 60 -14.49 7.09 -0.46
C GLU A 60 -14.32 5.84 -1.35
N LEU A 61 -13.23 5.76 -2.11
CA LEU A 61 -12.93 4.59 -2.95
C LEU A 61 -12.68 3.34 -2.10
N ALA A 62 -11.96 3.46 -0.99
CA ALA A 62 -11.68 2.36 -0.08
C ALA A 62 -12.96 1.80 0.57
N ALA A 63 -13.98 2.65 0.75
CA ALA A 63 -15.28 2.22 1.28
C ALA A 63 -16.06 1.34 0.30
N VAL A 64 -15.85 1.48 -1.03
CA VAL A 64 -16.58 0.73 -2.06
C VAL A 64 -15.77 -0.38 -2.74
N ALA A 65 -14.46 -0.48 -2.46
CA ALA A 65 -13.59 -1.49 -3.06
C ALA A 65 -13.79 -2.89 -2.44
N ASP A 66 -13.76 -3.96 -3.26
CA ASP A 66 -13.73 -5.34 -2.72
C ASP A 66 -12.47 -5.55 -1.86
N TYR A 67 -11.32 -5.07 -2.35
CA TYR A 67 -10.02 -5.19 -1.67
C TYR A 67 -9.22 -3.88 -1.74
N THR A 68 -8.45 -3.60 -0.70
CA THR A 68 -7.54 -2.45 -0.64
C THR A 68 -6.10 -2.91 -0.41
N LEU A 69 -5.20 -2.53 -1.30
CA LEU A 69 -3.79 -2.89 -1.33
C LEU A 69 -2.92 -1.66 -1.14
N ALA A 70 -2.02 -1.71 -0.14
CA ALA A 70 -0.93 -0.76 0.01
C ALA A 70 0.33 -1.34 -0.63
N VAL A 71 0.78 -0.75 -1.74
CA VAL A 71 1.98 -1.18 -2.44
C VAL A 71 3.13 -0.24 -2.07
N GLY A 72 4.19 -0.84 -1.54
CA GLY A 72 5.37 -0.14 -1.06
C GLY A 72 5.29 0.28 0.41
N THR A 73 6.46 0.53 1.00
CA THR A 73 6.59 0.88 2.42
C THR A 73 5.90 2.21 2.76
N CYS A 74 5.84 3.14 1.81
CA CYS A 74 5.16 4.43 2.01
C CYS A 74 3.65 4.25 2.23
N ALA A 75 2.97 3.53 1.35
CA ALA A 75 1.53 3.25 1.51
C ALA A 75 1.26 2.31 2.69
N SER A 76 2.16 1.37 2.97
CA SER A 76 1.98 0.41 4.06
C SER A 76 2.18 1.05 5.44
N PHE A 77 3.28 1.81 5.62
CA PHE A 77 3.79 2.23 6.92
C PHE A 77 4.30 3.68 6.97
N SER A 78 3.98 4.51 5.97
CA SER A 78 4.48 5.87 5.73
C SER A 78 5.92 5.97 5.20
N GLY A 79 6.82 5.06 5.54
CA GLY A 79 8.14 4.95 4.90
C GLY A 79 9.00 6.22 5.00
N ILE A 80 9.79 6.49 3.96
CA ILE A 80 10.84 7.53 3.98
C ILE A 80 10.29 8.94 4.24
N VAL A 81 9.06 9.24 3.81
CA VAL A 81 8.46 10.58 3.98
C VAL A 81 8.12 10.92 5.43
N SER A 82 8.16 9.92 6.33
CA SER A 82 7.95 10.09 7.76
C SER A 82 9.21 9.79 8.58
N CYS A 83 10.38 9.69 7.94
CA CYS A 83 11.65 9.59 8.64
C CYS A 83 11.92 10.88 9.42
N GLY A 84 12.37 10.75 10.67
CA GLY A 84 12.59 11.91 11.55
C GLY A 84 11.28 12.58 11.99
N PRO A 85 11.24 13.92 12.08
CA PRO A 85 10.01 14.65 12.41
C PRO A 85 9.02 14.55 11.24
N ASN A 86 7.82 14.01 11.50
CA ASN A 86 6.77 13.83 10.50
C ASN A 86 6.05 15.15 10.17
N GLN A 87 6.76 16.09 9.52
CA GLN A 87 6.29 17.45 9.23
C GLN A 87 5.06 17.51 8.32
N PHE A 88 4.82 16.44 7.55
CA PHE A 88 3.72 16.32 6.61
C PHE A 88 2.50 15.58 7.18
N GLU A 89 2.60 15.13 8.44
CA GLU A 89 1.63 14.24 9.07
C GLU A 89 1.31 13.03 8.16
N ALA A 90 2.33 12.53 7.47
CA ALA A 90 2.19 11.43 6.53
C ALA A 90 1.91 10.13 7.29
N THR A 91 1.02 9.31 6.74
CA THR A 91 0.66 7.99 7.29
C THR A 91 0.56 6.95 6.18
N GLY A 92 0.62 5.67 6.53
CA GLY A 92 0.18 4.61 5.63
C GLY A 92 -1.34 4.49 5.63
N LEU A 93 -1.86 3.50 4.90
CA LEU A 93 -3.30 3.29 4.78
C LEU A 93 -3.91 2.82 6.11
N GLN A 94 -3.30 1.82 6.73
CA GLN A 94 -3.78 1.24 8.00
C GLN A 94 -2.72 1.19 9.11
N PHE A 95 -1.56 1.80 8.88
CA PHE A 95 -0.48 1.87 9.87
C PHE A 95 0.29 3.18 9.76
N PHE A 96 0.85 3.59 10.88
CA PHE A 96 1.93 4.56 10.94
C PHE A 96 3.12 3.89 11.63
N ARG A 97 4.19 3.65 10.86
CA ARG A 97 5.32 2.81 11.32
C ARG A 97 4.80 1.45 11.81
N HIS A 98 5.05 1.10 13.07
CA HIS A 98 4.59 -0.15 13.69
C HIS A 98 3.19 -0.05 14.33
N GLN A 99 2.60 1.14 14.40
CA GLN A 99 1.33 1.36 15.07
C GLN A 99 0.18 1.19 14.08
N ARG A 100 -0.79 0.34 14.43
CA ARG A 100 -2.03 0.19 13.66
C ARG A 100 -2.84 1.48 13.76
N GLY A 101 -3.33 1.98 12.63
CA GLY A 101 -3.88 3.33 12.52
C GLY A 101 -3.97 3.76 11.06
N GLY A 102 -3.39 4.91 10.70
CA GLY A 102 -3.35 5.39 9.31
C GLY A 102 -4.65 6.06 8.85
N VAL A 103 -4.70 6.38 7.56
CA VAL A 103 -5.81 7.17 7.00
C VAL A 103 -7.17 6.49 7.10
N LEU A 104 -7.21 5.15 6.97
CA LEU A 104 -8.44 4.36 7.03
C LEU A 104 -8.80 3.94 8.47
N GLY A 105 -7.88 4.13 9.42
CA GLY A 105 -8.07 3.79 10.82
C GLY A 105 -7.90 2.29 11.12
N PRO A 106 -7.78 1.94 12.41
CA PRO A 106 -7.36 0.60 12.85
C PRO A 106 -8.37 -0.51 12.54
N ASN A 107 -9.65 -0.15 12.43
CA ASN A 107 -10.78 -1.07 12.27
C ASN A 107 -11.27 -1.20 10.83
N TYR A 108 -10.62 -0.54 9.86
CA TYR A 108 -11.00 -0.65 8.46
C TYR A 108 -10.97 -2.10 7.98
N LEU A 109 -12.05 -2.48 7.29
CA LEU A 109 -12.17 -3.69 6.49
C LEU A 109 -12.75 -3.31 5.13
N SER A 110 -12.25 -3.91 4.06
CA SER A 110 -12.80 -3.75 2.71
C SER A 110 -14.15 -4.46 2.58
N GLN A 111 -14.84 -4.29 1.44
CA GLN A 111 -16.12 -4.97 1.20
C GLN A 111 -16.01 -6.51 1.25
N ALA A 112 -14.83 -7.07 1.01
CA ALA A 112 -14.55 -8.51 1.17
C ALA A 112 -14.18 -8.93 2.61
N GLY A 113 -14.25 -8.03 3.59
CA GLY A 113 -13.98 -8.32 5.00
C GLY A 113 -12.50 -8.49 5.35
N LEU A 114 -11.58 -8.06 4.47
CA LEU A 114 -10.14 -8.08 4.74
C LEU A 114 -9.64 -6.69 5.16
N PRO A 115 -8.63 -6.61 6.02
CA PRO A 115 -7.97 -5.33 6.30
C PRO A 115 -7.17 -4.87 5.07
N VAL A 116 -6.50 -3.71 5.15
CA VAL A 116 -5.57 -3.31 4.09
C VAL A 116 -4.47 -4.36 3.97
N ILE A 117 -4.27 -4.90 2.76
CA ILE A 117 -3.21 -5.86 2.48
C ILE A 117 -1.94 -5.07 2.15
N ASN A 118 -0.92 -5.22 3.01
CA ASN A 118 0.33 -4.48 2.90
C ASN A 118 1.37 -5.29 2.13
N ILE A 119 1.90 -4.73 1.04
CA ILE A 119 3.01 -5.28 0.26
C ILE A 119 4.18 -4.30 0.35
N PRO A 120 4.88 -4.22 1.50
CA PRO A 120 5.98 -3.28 1.69
C PRO A 120 7.23 -3.65 0.88
N GLY A 121 8.10 -2.64 0.74
CA GLY A 121 9.31 -2.60 -0.08
C GLY A 121 9.50 -1.20 -0.66
N CYS A 122 10.73 -0.82 -1.00
CA CYS A 122 11.03 0.51 -1.55
C CYS A 122 11.97 0.41 -2.77
N PRO A 123 11.49 -0.11 -3.92
CA PRO A 123 10.11 -0.49 -4.23
C PRO A 123 9.73 -1.91 -3.75
N ALA A 124 8.43 -2.23 -3.76
CA ALA A 124 7.94 -3.59 -3.51
C ALA A 124 8.31 -4.52 -4.67
N HIS A 125 8.65 -5.78 -4.36
CA HIS A 125 9.02 -6.75 -5.39
C HIS A 125 7.82 -7.03 -6.32
N PRO A 126 7.99 -7.02 -7.66
CA PRO A 126 6.89 -7.17 -8.61
C PRO A 126 6.15 -8.51 -8.45
N ASP A 127 6.86 -9.60 -8.19
CA ASP A 127 6.23 -10.92 -7.95
C ASP A 127 5.30 -10.92 -6.74
N TRP A 128 5.65 -10.20 -5.67
CA TRP A 128 4.80 -10.16 -4.47
C TRP A 128 3.48 -9.44 -4.77
N ILE A 129 3.54 -8.38 -5.60
CA ILE A 129 2.35 -7.66 -6.07
C ILE A 129 1.48 -8.58 -6.94
N THR A 130 2.07 -9.17 -7.98
CA THR A 130 1.34 -9.97 -8.98
C THR A 130 0.76 -11.26 -8.39
N ILE A 131 1.51 -11.97 -7.55
CA ILE A 131 1.03 -13.17 -6.86
C ILE A 131 -0.12 -12.82 -5.89
N THR A 132 -0.01 -11.72 -5.14
CA THR A 132 -1.10 -11.28 -4.25
C THR A 132 -2.37 -10.95 -5.06
N LEU A 133 -2.24 -10.23 -6.17
CA LEU A 133 -3.37 -9.95 -7.06
C LEU A 133 -3.99 -11.22 -7.62
N ALA A 134 -3.18 -12.20 -8.02
CA ALA A 134 -3.68 -13.50 -8.48
C ALA A 134 -4.42 -14.28 -7.39
N MET A 135 -3.97 -14.21 -6.13
CA MET A 135 -4.67 -14.81 -4.99
C MET A 135 -6.02 -14.13 -4.73
N LEU A 136 -6.09 -12.80 -4.86
CA LEU A 136 -7.34 -12.05 -4.71
C LEU A 136 -8.33 -12.33 -5.83
N ALA A 137 -7.87 -12.35 -7.07
CA ALA A 137 -8.70 -12.69 -8.22
C ALA A 137 -9.33 -14.09 -8.08
N LYS A 138 -8.60 -15.04 -7.49
CA LYS A 138 -9.08 -16.40 -7.18
C LYS A 138 -9.81 -16.52 -5.84
N ARG A 139 -9.97 -15.43 -5.08
CA ARG A 139 -10.53 -15.39 -3.71
C ARG A 139 -9.88 -16.39 -2.74
N ARG A 140 -8.56 -16.56 -2.84
CA ARG A 140 -7.76 -17.51 -2.04
C ARG A 140 -7.02 -16.89 -0.87
N LEU A 141 -6.88 -15.56 -0.85
CA LEU A 141 -6.25 -14.87 0.27
C LEU A 141 -7.28 -14.66 1.40
N ARG A 142 -6.97 -15.14 2.60
CA ARG A 142 -7.81 -15.01 3.80
C ARG A 142 -7.04 -14.29 4.89
N LEU A 143 -7.74 -13.86 5.93
CA LEU A 143 -7.12 -13.17 7.08
C LEU A 143 -6.00 -13.99 7.73
N VAL A 144 -6.16 -15.32 7.83
CA VAL A 144 -5.14 -16.22 8.40
C VAL A 144 -3.84 -16.26 7.60
N ASP A 145 -3.89 -15.87 6.32
CA ASP A 145 -2.73 -15.84 5.43
C ASP A 145 -1.93 -14.52 5.57
N LEU A 146 -2.43 -13.58 6.39
CA LEU A 146 -1.77 -12.31 6.71
C LEU A 146 -1.13 -12.34 8.10
N ASP A 147 0.01 -11.66 8.25
CA ASP A 147 0.65 -11.45 9.56
C ASP A 147 0.02 -10.29 10.35
N ALA A 148 0.58 -10.00 11.53
CA ALA A 148 0.08 -8.93 12.42
C ALA A 148 0.10 -7.52 11.79
N TYR A 149 0.92 -7.32 10.76
CA TYR A 149 1.03 -6.08 9.99
C TYR A 149 0.26 -6.15 8.67
N ASN A 150 -0.68 -7.08 8.54
CA ASN A 150 -1.48 -7.37 7.35
C ASN A 150 -0.64 -7.70 6.09
N ARG A 151 0.55 -8.27 6.25
CA ARG A 151 1.40 -8.64 5.12
C ARG A 151 1.21 -10.12 4.77
N PRO A 152 1.19 -10.52 3.48
CA PRO A 152 1.09 -11.93 3.11
C PRO A 152 2.24 -12.77 3.67
N LYS A 153 1.93 -13.75 4.53
CA LYS A 153 2.92 -14.61 5.20
C LYS A 153 3.91 -15.29 4.26
N PRO A 154 3.55 -15.76 3.05
CA PRO A 154 4.51 -16.41 2.15
C PRO A 154 5.75 -15.56 1.84
N PHE A 155 5.64 -14.23 1.86
CA PHE A 155 6.74 -13.32 1.53
C PHE A 155 7.42 -12.73 2.76
N TYR A 156 6.68 -12.52 3.86
CA TYR A 156 7.14 -11.72 5.00
C TYR A 156 7.31 -12.49 6.32
N SER A 157 7.12 -13.82 6.30
CA SER A 157 7.27 -14.67 7.50
C SER A 157 8.72 -14.99 7.89
N LYS A 158 9.68 -14.78 6.98
CA LYS A 158 11.09 -15.05 7.21
C LYS A 158 11.90 -13.77 7.16
N LEU A 159 12.93 -13.69 7.99
CA LEU A 159 13.92 -12.63 7.93
C LEU A 159 14.82 -12.82 6.71
N ALA A 160 15.27 -11.73 6.09
CA ALA A 160 16.20 -11.77 4.97
C ALA A 160 17.47 -12.59 5.30
N HIS A 161 17.93 -12.51 6.55
CA HIS A 161 19.09 -13.25 7.04
C HIS A 161 18.95 -14.77 6.90
N TYR A 162 17.74 -15.33 7.02
CA TYR A 162 17.52 -16.78 6.94
C TYR A 162 17.80 -17.37 5.56
N ALA A 163 17.67 -16.56 4.51
CA ALA A 163 17.96 -16.95 3.13
C ALA A 163 19.20 -16.26 2.57
N CYS A 164 20.01 -15.63 3.44
CA CYS A 164 21.21 -14.94 3.02
C CYS A 164 22.27 -15.96 2.61
N PRO A 165 22.76 -15.97 1.35
CA PRO A 165 23.86 -16.86 0.96
C PRO A 165 25.16 -16.54 1.69
N ARG A 166 25.23 -15.37 2.36
CA ARG A 166 26.38 -14.96 3.16
C ARG A 166 26.23 -15.29 4.66
N ASN A 167 25.24 -16.10 5.03
CA ASN A 167 24.97 -16.40 6.44
C ASN A 167 26.18 -17.07 7.14
N GLU A 168 26.88 -17.98 6.45
CA GLU A 168 28.07 -18.64 7.00
C GLU A 168 29.21 -17.65 7.29
N TYR A 169 29.46 -16.67 6.41
CA TYR A 169 30.46 -15.64 6.67
C TYR A 169 30.12 -14.80 7.91
N TYR A 170 28.83 -14.55 8.15
CA TYR A 170 28.38 -13.86 9.36
C TYR A 170 28.67 -14.70 10.61
N GLU A 171 28.39 -16.01 10.59
CA GLU A 171 28.66 -16.94 11.69
C GLU A 171 30.14 -16.98 12.07
N PHE A 172 31.03 -17.03 11.08
CA PHE A 172 32.48 -17.02 11.30
C PHE A 172 33.06 -15.62 11.53
N LYS A 173 32.22 -14.57 11.64
CA LYS A 173 32.63 -13.16 11.81
C LYS A 173 33.56 -12.66 10.70
N ALA A 174 33.46 -13.25 9.51
CA ALA A 174 34.21 -12.89 8.32
C ALA A 174 33.48 -11.77 7.55
N SER A 175 33.34 -10.62 8.21
CA SER A 175 32.66 -9.44 7.64
C SER A 175 33.51 -8.79 6.55
N ALA A 176 32.84 -8.33 5.48
CA ALA A 176 33.51 -7.49 4.49
C ALA A 176 33.86 -6.12 5.11
N GLU A 177 35.11 -5.67 4.93
CA GLU A 177 35.56 -4.34 5.38
C GLU A 177 35.25 -3.24 4.36
N GLN A 178 35.14 -3.62 3.09
CA GLN A 178 34.88 -2.74 1.97
C GLN A 178 33.96 -3.44 0.96
N TYR A 179 33.27 -2.66 0.13
CA TYR A 179 32.54 -3.24 -1.00
C TYR A 179 33.52 -3.91 -1.97
N SER A 180 33.12 -5.03 -2.57
CA SER A 180 33.83 -5.66 -3.67
C SER A 180 33.76 -4.73 -4.89
N GLN A 181 34.72 -3.83 -5.04
CA GLN A 181 34.90 -3.10 -6.29
C GLN A 181 35.32 -4.06 -7.40
#